data_AF-A0A7Y3R2Z5-F1
#
_entry.id   AF-A0A7Y3R2Z5-F1
#
_cell.length_a   1.000
_cell.length_b   1.000
_cell.length_c   1.000
_cell.angle_alpha   90.00
_cell.angle_beta   90.00
_cell.angle_gamma   90.00
#
_symmetry.space_group_name_H-M   'P 1'
#
loop_
_entity.id
_entity.type
_entity.pdbx_description
1 polymer ?
#
loop_
_entity_poly.entity_id
_entity_poly.type
_entity_poly.pdbx_seq_one_letter_code
_entity_poly.pdbx_strand_id
1 'polypeptide(L)' 'MSLVHNYQGIKGLRAIAEKFGINPSTLRHRVNKRGMDIEQALGIKPYVKPKNTMGFRKPDLLSDLWCLALSINRGANHD' A
#
# COMPACT_ATOMS: atom_id res chain seq x y z
N MET A 1 -2.83 -5.39 19.21
CA MET A 1 -1.67 -6.28 18.98
C MET A 1 -0.42 -5.44 18.74
N SER A 2 0.63 -5.65 19.53
CA SER A 2 1.94 -5.06 19.28
C SER A 2 2.65 -5.88 18.19
N LEU A 3 2.72 -5.36 16.96
CA LEU A 3 3.52 -5.96 15.90
C LEU A 3 5.00 -5.94 16.31
N VAL A 4 5.54 -7.12 16.67
CA VAL A 4 6.97 -7.29 16.93
C VAL A 4 7.66 -7.31 15.57
N HIS A 5 8.33 -6.20 15.24
CA HIS A 5 9.05 -6.06 13.97
C HIS A 5 10.45 -6.67 14.12
N ASN A 6 10.74 -7.73 13.38
CA ASN A 6 12.06 -8.36 13.34
C ASN A 6 12.75 -7.95 12.04
N TYR A 7 13.89 -7.26 12.12
CA TYR A 7 14.68 -6.88 10.94
C TYR A 7 16.17 -7.16 11.20
N GLN A 8 16.80 -7.96 10.34
CA GLN A 8 18.22 -8.36 10.46
C GLN A 8 18.62 -8.89 11.86
N GLY A 9 17.78 -9.72 12.47
CA GLY A 9 18.02 -10.29 13.80
C GLY A 9 17.74 -9.35 14.97
N ILE A 10 17.40 -8.08 14.71
CA ILE A 10 17.05 -7.10 15.74
C ILE A 10 15.53 -7.10 15.90
N LYS A 11 15.09 -7.32 17.14
CA LYS A 11 13.68 -7.34 17.50
C LYS A 11 13.25 -5.98 18.03
N GLY A 12 12.22 -5.42 17.41
CA GLY A 12 11.56 -4.20 17.85
C GLY A 12 12.00 -2.96 17.06
N LEU A 13 11.01 -2.11 16.75
CA LEU A 13 11.23 -0.86 16.02
C LEU A 13 12.20 0.08 16.72
N ARG A 14 12.27 0.07 18.06
CA ARG A 14 13.17 0.96 18.81
C ARG A 14 14.63 0.59 18.62
N ALA A 15 14.96 -0.69 18.77
CA ALA A 15 16.31 -1.20 18.57
C ALA A 15 16.77 -1.08 17.11
N ILE A 16 15.86 -1.28 16.15
CA ILE A 16 16.13 -1.02 14.73
C ILE A 16 16.43 0.47 14.53
N ALA A 17 15.59 1.36 15.05
CA ALA A 17 15.78 2.81 14.90
C ALA A 17 17.12 3.29 15.49
N GLU A 18 17.50 2.79 16.67
CA GLU A 18 18.79 3.08 17.32
C GLU A 18 19.98 2.60 16.48
N LYS A 19 19.93 1.38 15.94
CA LYS A 19 21.02 0.82 15.11
C LYS A 19 21.23 1.60 13.81
N PHE A 20 20.15 2.13 13.24
CA PHE A 20 20.16 2.87 11.98
C PHE A 20 20.21 4.40 12.17
N GLY A 21 20.29 4.89 13.41
CA GLY A 21 20.38 6.33 13.72
C GLY A 21 19.13 7.15 13.36
N ILE A 22 17.97 6.51 13.27
CA ILE A 22 16.69 7.17 12.98
C ILE A 22 15.91 7.35 14.27
N ASN A 23 15.15 8.44 14.38
CA ASN A 23 14.27 8.63 15.53
C ASN A 23 13.20 7.51 15.58
N PRO A 24 13.07 6.76 16.69
CA PRO A 24 12.09 5.67 16.82
C PRO A 24 10.64 6.13 16.63
N SER A 25 10.33 7.38 16.98
CA SER A 25 9.00 7.97 16.74
C SER A 25 8.73 8.12 15.24
N THR A 26 9.74 8.51 14.47
CA THR A 26 9.66 8.61 13.01
C THR A 26 9.50 7.24 12.36
N LEU A 27 10.28 6.25 12.80
CA LEU A 27 10.17 4.88 12.28
C LEU A 27 8.78 4.30 12.57
N ARG A 28 8.29 4.44 13.80
CA ARG A 28 6.94 4.00 14.20
C ARG A 28 5.85 4.68 13.37
N HIS A 29 5.97 5.99 13.11
CA HIS A 29 5.00 6.71 12.30
C HIS A 29 5.00 6.21 10.85
N ARG A 30 6.17 6.00 10.25
CA ARG A 30 6.31 5.48 8.88
C ARG A 30 5.68 4.08 8.73
N VAL A 31 5.97 3.17 9.65
CA VAL A 31 5.45 1.81 9.60
C VAL A 31 3.95 1.78 9.92
N ASN A 32 3.51 2.38 11.03
CA ASN A 32 2.12 2.25 11.48
C ASN A 32 1.12 3.17 10.75
N LYS A 33 1.51 4.41 10.40
CA LYS A 33 0.59 5.36 9.76
C LYS A 33 0.68 5.36 8.24
N ARG A 34 1.87 5.10 7.68
CA ARG A 34 2.05 5.08 6.22
C ARG A 34 2.08 3.66 5.64
N GLY A 35 2.11 2.62 6.47
CA GLY A 35 2.19 1.23 6.01
C GLY A 35 3.48 0.94 5.24
N MET A 36 4.55 1.69 5.52
CA MET A 36 5.84 1.50 4.86
C MET A 36 6.50 0.21 5.33
N ASP A 37 7.17 -0.46 4.40
CA ASP A 37 8.11 -1.52 4.73
C ASP A 37 9.28 -0.98 5.57
N ILE A 38 9.92 -1.84 6.38
CA ILE A 38 11.05 -1.42 7.23
C ILE A 38 12.18 -0.83 6.40
N GLU A 39 12.50 -1.39 5.22
CA GLU A 39 13.56 -0.89 4.35
C GLU A 39 13.24 0.49 3.77
N GLN A 40 11.97 0.72 3.43
CA GLN A 40 11.48 2.03 2.98
C GLN A 40 11.44 3.02 4.14
N ALA A 41 11.06 2.58 5.33
CA ALA A 41 11.01 3.41 6.53
C ALA A 41 12.41 3.83 6.99
N LEU A 42 13.43 3.00 6.72
CA LEU A 42 14.85 3.28 6.91
C LEU A 42 15.44 4.16 5.80
N GLY A 43 14.73 4.37 4.69
CA GLY A 43 15.21 5.20 3.57
C GLY A 43 16.16 4.47 2.62
N ILE A 44 16.31 3.14 2.75
CA ILE A 44 17.13 2.30 1.86
C ILE A 44 16.46 2.18 0.48
N LYS A 45 15.12 2.07 0.48
CA LYS A 45 14.30 2.03 -0.74
C LYS A 45 13.49 3.31 -0.88
N PRO A 46 13.32 3.84 -2.11
CA PRO A 46 12.46 5.00 -2.34
C PRO A 46 11.01 4.65 -2.00
N TYR A 47 10.35 5.52 -1.23
CA TYR A 47 8.94 5.38 -0.93
C TYR A 47 8.08 5.96 -2.06
N VAL A 48 7.43 5.09 -2.82
CA VAL A 48 6.37 5.46 -3.76
C VAL A 48 5.04 5.49 -3.01
N LYS A 49 4.45 6.68 -2.88
CA LYS A 49 3.08 6.81 -2.39
C LYS A 49 2.16 6.03 -3.34
N PRO A 50 1.32 5.09 -2.85
CA PRO A 50 0.33 4.47 -3.71
C PRO A 50 -0.54 5.60 -4.26
N LYS A 51 -0.62 5.70 -5.59
CA LYS A 51 -1.56 6.62 -6.21
C LYS A 51 -2.94 6.06 -5.89
N ASN A 52 -3.72 6.76 -5.06
CA ASN A 52 -5.16 6.55 -5.01
C ASN A 52 -5.74 7.05 -6.33
N THR A 53 -5.47 6.35 -7.43
CA THR A 53 -6.25 6.51 -8.63
C THR A 53 -7.65 6.02 -8.26
N MET A 54 -8.58 6.95 -8.00
CA MET A 54 -10.00 6.72 -8.31
C MET A 54 -10.17 6.67 -9.85
N GLY A 55 -9.25 5.99 -10.52
CA GLY A 55 -9.29 5.76 -11.95
C GLY A 55 -10.22 4.58 -12.13
N PHE A 56 -11.35 4.86 -12.80
CA PHE A 56 -12.24 3.91 -13.44
C PHE A 56 -11.67 2.49 -13.40
N ARG A 57 -12.26 1.62 -12.57
CA ARG A 57 -12.07 0.18 -12.72
C ARG A 57 -12.25 -0.10 -14.20
N LYS A 58 -11.29 -0.84 -14.76
CA LYS A 58 -11.16 -1.20 -16.17
C LYS A 58 -12.54 -1.24 -16.88
N PRO A 59 -12.67 -0.72 -18.12
CA PRO A 59 -13.99 -0.58 -18.77
C PRO A 59 -14.79 -1.90 -18.89
N ASP A 60 -14.13 -3.05 -18.75
CA ASP A 60 -14.70 -4.39 -18.57
C ASP A 60 -15.56 -4.57 -17.30
N LEU A 61 -15.47 -3.68 -16.31
CA LEU A 61 -16.20 -3.71 -15.04
C LEU A 61 -17.26 -2.59 -14.91
N LEU A 62 -17.56 -1.84 -15.98
CA LEU A 62 -18.80 -1.03 -15.98
C LEU A 62 -19.98 -1.95 -15.67
N SER A 63 -20.87 -1.59 -14.74
CA SER A 63 -22.11 -2.35 -14.52
C SER A 63 -23.00 -2.29 -15.76
N ASP A 64 -23.84 -3.30 -16.00
CA ASP A 64 -24.80 -3.37 -17.12
C ASP A 64 -25.59 -2.07 -17.32
N LEU A 65 -26.02 -1.42 -16.23
CA LEU A 65 -26.75 -0.15 -16.25
C LEU A 65 -25.98 0.98 -16.95
N TRP A 66 -24.69 1.10 -16.67
CA TRP A 66 -23.85 2.16 -17.23
C TRP A 66 -23.46 1.86 -18.69
N CYS A 67 -23.33 0.58 -19.06
CA CYS A 67 -23.17 0.17 -20.46
C CYS A 67 -24.41 0.50 -21.30
N LEU A 68 -25.61 0.25 -20.77
CA LEU A 68 -26.88 0.63 -21.37
C LEU A 68 -26.99 2.15 -21.54
N ALA A 69 -26.70 2.92 -20.50
CA ALA A 69 -26.78 4.38 -20.52
C ALA A 69 -25.80 5.03 -21.52
N LEU A 70 -24.67 4.39 -21.81
CA LEU A 70 -23.65 4.86 -22.76
C LEU A 70 -23.74 4.18 -24.14
N SER A 71 -24.75 3.34 -24.37
CA SER A 71 -24.96 2.59 -25.62
C SER A 71 -23.75 1.73 -26.04
N ILE A 72 -23.04 1.14 -25.08
CA ILE A 72 -21.96 0.17 -25.33
C ILE A 72 -22.57 -1.24 -25.31
N ASN A 73 -22.56 -1.93 -26.45
CA ASN A 73 -23.06 -3.30 -26.56
C ASN A 73 -21.98 -4.30 -26.16
N ARG A 74 -22.14 -4.99 -25.02
CA ARG A 74 -21.30 -6.13 -24.65
C ARG A 74 -21.90 -7.40 -25.25
N GLY A 75 -21.25 -7.94 -26.27
CA GLY A 75 -21.62 -9.24 -26.84
C GLY A 75 -21.68 -10.30 -25.75
N ALA A 76 -22.86 -10.87 -25.54
CA ALA A 76 -23.15 -11.88 -24.55
C ALA A 76 -22.35 -13.17 -24.81
N ASN A 77 -21.70 -13.69 -23.77
CA ASN A 77 -21.46 -15.12 -23.62
C ASN A 77 -21.96 -15.48 -22.22
N HIS A 78 -23.18 -16.00 -22.14
CA HIS A 78 -23.66 -16.74 -20.99
C HIS A 78 -24.15 -18.06 -21.57
N ASP A 79 -23.40 -19.12 -21.30
CA ASP A 79 -23.73 -20.50 -21.64
C ASP A 79 -24.93 -20.99 -20.80
#